data_AF-A0A3B6TGY9-F1
#
_entry.id   AF-A0A3B6TGY9-F1
#
_cell.length_a   1.000
_cell.length_b   1.000
_cell.length_c   1.000
_cell.angle_alpha   90.00
_cell.angle_beta   90.00
_cell.angle_gamma   90.00
#
_symmetry.space_group_name_H-M   'P 1'
#
loop_
_entity.id
_entity.type
_entity.pdbx_description
1 polymer ?
#
loop_
_entity_poly.entity_id
_entity_poly.type
_entity_poly.pdbx_seq_one_letter_code
_entity_poly.pdbx_strand_id
1 'polypeptide(L)'
;MGPSGGGVKAKDKFRFGSTKVSPLPTVNAEEVAAAAAAKGKKSRAKKAASRIDLDKAESLAFEAKMKAREAARVAKAKAEEAEEAARIAKAKAEEAEEAARAAKADAEAAAKAIEAAEEARLLYEKEMEWAQCEEELDASMFRGRWNQQHARHGATFPEITSIPPMRYTYPTPEEKVYIKTAETLQIVSLKIVSINDDSLRWPLQVFGMVAVRDILDHKRNIIFQRQRNNCQIINKNDPYLALTGPSRAVAVSMEPSHIEVSLKVKGTTKSDDKDLSELVLNFRSGCVLSDVYPSRISTIEFKYDHIMCAVEATIRIKVTGGSWPDGFRGMFTAYNTRADDLKVKLLDFGDGGLPVGADGMVKLSRSVVSVGLEEMLKVSAMAYPINDDEVADSSEVALKPEMAGITPPGFVLTVGSCSMEVSVAWSLFRRRF
;
A
#
# COMPACT_ATOMS: atom_id res chain seq x y z
N MET A 1 2.19 32.28 52.91
CA MET A 1 1.30 33.41 53.28
C MET A 1 -0.15 32.97 53.08
N GLY A 2 -1.10 33.41 53.92
CA GLY A 2 -2.54 33.40 53.59
C GLY A 2 -2.92 34.65 52.77
N PRO A 3 -4.21 35.05 52.63
CA PRO A 3 -5.44 34.68 53.38
C PRO A 3 -6.39 33.75 52.55
N SER A 4 -7.46 33.07 53.02
CA SER A 4 -8.62 33.35 53.90
C SER A 4 -9.70 34.28 53.29
N GLY A 5 -11.02 34.03 53.34
CA GLY A 5 -11.78 32.87 53.87
C GLY A 5 -13.29 33.19 54.06
N GLY A 6 -14.10 32.18 54.41
CA GLY A 6 -15.55 32.30 54.76
C GLY A 6 -16.55 31.98 53.63
N GLY A 7 -17.80 31.55 53.89
CA GLY A 7 -18.40 31.13 55.17
C GLY A 7 -19.95 31.02 55.17
N VAL A 8 -20.51 30.15 56.04
CA VAL A 8 -21.95 29.93 56.39
C VAL A 8 -22.81 29.17 55.35
N LYS A 9 -23.64 28.13 55.59
CA LYS A 9 -24.16 27.25 56.70
C LYS A 9 -25.70 27.26 56.91
N ALA A 10 -26.34 26.18 56.45
CA ALA A 10 -27.73 25.69 56.69
C ALA A 10 -27.75 24.18 56.28
N LYS A 11 -28.48 23.18 56.82
CA LYS A 11 -29.48 22.99 57.91
C LYS A 11 -30.88 23.58 57.70
N ASP A 12 -31.99 22.95 58.09
CA ASP A 12 -32.31 21.77 58.94
C ASP A 12 -33.47 20.95 58.26
N LYS A 13 -34.33 20.15 58.93
CA LYS A 13 -34.14 18.79 59.49
C LYS A 13 -35.50 18.19 59.95
N PHE A 14 -35.86 16.95 59.58
CA PHE A 14 -37.02 16.19 60.12
C PHE A 14 -38.43 16.82 59.89
N ARG A 15 -39.60 16.18 60.19
CA ARG A 15 -39.90 14.87 60.85
C ARG A 15 -41.18 14.19 60.29
N PHE A 16 -41.35 12.92 60.62
CA PHE A 16 -42.55 12.09 60.41
C PHE A 16 -43.69 12.38 61.42
N GLY A 17 -44.93 12.07 61.05
CA GLY A 17 -46.12 11.97 61.94
C GLY A 17 -47.44 12.15 61.15
N SER A 18 -48.42 11.25 61.02
CA SER A 18 -48.81 9.95 61.62
C SER A 18 -49.91 9.95 62.71
N THR A 19 -51.18 10.08 62.30
CA THR A 19 -52.43 9.55 62.92
C THR A 19 -53.53 9.63 61.83
N LYS A 20 -54.43 8.65 61.57
CA LYS A 20 -55.50 8.05 62.41
C LYS A 20 -56.50 9.13 62.92
N VAL A 21 -57.83 8.93 62.96
CA VAL A 21 -58.65 7.69 63.05
C VAL A 21 -59.88 7.77 62.11
N SER A 22 -60.50 6.62 61.81
CA SER A 22 -61.86 6.41 61.27
C SER A 22 -62.96 6.80 62.31
N PRO A 23 -64.30 6.53 62.17
CA PRO A 23 -65.02 5.61 61.27
C PRO A 23 -66.33 6.15 60.63
N LEU A 24 -67.09 5.26 59.98
CA LEU A 24 -68.49 5.46 59.62
C LEU A 24 -69.40 5.48 60.87
N PRO A 25 -70.58 6.11 60.81
CA PRO A 25 -71.74 5.62 61.56
C PRO A 25 -72.30 4.35 60.89
N THR A 26 -72.56 3.31 61.67
CA THR A 26 -73.21 2.08 61.21
C THR A 26 -74.72 2.23 61.10
N VAL A 27 -75.35 1.25 60.45
CA VAL A 27 -76.79 0.94 60.61
C VAL A 27 -77.16 0.79 62.09
N ASN A 28 -78.43 1.09 62.39
CA ASN A 28 -79.20 0.44 63.44
C ASN A 28 -80.66 0.29 62.97
N ALA A 29 -81.37 -0.71 63.49
CA ALA A 29 -82.75 -1.02 63.18
C ALA A 29 -83.58 -1.14 64.48
N GLU A 30 -84.88 -1.39 64.34
CA GLU A 30 -85.85 -1.64 65.44
C GLU A 30 -86.15 -0.37 66.28
N GLU A 31 -87.32 -0.13 66.89
CA GLU A 31 -88.57 -0.89 67.14
C GLU A 31 -89.80 0.00 66.73
N VAL A 32 -90.83 -0.50 66.01
CA VAL A 32 -92.07 -1.23 66.40
C VAL A 32 -93.30 -0.35 66.74
N ALA A 33 -94.46 -0.70 66.14
CA ALA A 33 -95.84 -0.22 66.39
C ALA A 33 -96.15 1.29 66.14
N ALA A 34 -97.35 1.74 65.72
CA ALA A 34 -98.52 1.16 65.02
C ALA A 34 -99.28 2.37 64.35
N ALA A 35 -100.35 2.28 63.53
CA ALA A 35 -101.31 1.21 63.26
C ALA A 35 -102.04 1.37 61.90
N ALA A 36 -102.93 0.42 61.57
CA ALA A 36 -104.18 0.59 60.80
C ALA A 36 -104.15 1.05 59.31
N ALA A 37 -103.81 0.10 58.44
CA ALA A 37 -104.64 -0.35 57.31
C ALA A 37 -105.45 0.64 56.42
N ALA A 38 -105.08 0.72 55.13
CA ALA A 38 -106.04 0.73 54.01
C ALA A 38 -105.42 0.34 52.65
N LYS A 39 -106.07 -0.58 51.92
CA LYS A 39 -106.07 -0.76 50.43
C LYS A 39 -104.69 -0.81 49.72
N GLY A 40 -104.29 -1.87 49.01
CA GLY A 40 -105.05 -2.88 48.28
C GLY A 40 -105.11 -2.56 46.77
N LYS A 41 -104.52 -3.44 45.94
CA LYS A 41 -104.69 -3.52 44.46
C LYS A 41 -104.23 -2.32 43.58
N LYS A 42 -102.95 -1.88 43.66
CA LYS A 42 -102.29 -1.09 42.57
C LYS A 42 -100.85 -1.49 42.18
N SER A 43 -100.28 -2.55 42.76
CA SER A 43 -98.83 -2.81 42.74
C SER A 43 -98.25 -3.63 41.57
N ARG A 44 -99.07 -4.37 40.78
CA ARG A 44 -98.54 -5.33 39.79
C ARG A 44 -98.26 -4.75 38.39
N ALA A 45 -98.98 -3.73 37.96
CA ALA A 45 -98.77 -3.09 36.65
C ALA A 45 -97.62 -2.06 36.67
N LYS A 46 -97.58 -1.17 37.67
CA LYS A 46 -96.57 -0.09 37.74
C LYS A 46 -95.14 -0.61 37.88
N LYS A 47 -94.97 -1.80 38.49
CA LYS A 47 -93.68 -2.51 38.68
C LYS A 47 -93.22 -3.30 37.43
N ALA A 48 -94.05 -3.41 36.39
CA ALA A 48 -93.68 -3.96 35.08
C ALA A 48 -93.22 -2.86 34.12
N ALA A 49 -93.99 -1.76 34.03
CA ALA A 49 -93.62 -0.58 33.24
C ALA A 49 -92.25 -0.01 33.67
N SER A 50 -92.05 0.20 34.98
CA SER A 50 -90.78 0.69 35.53
C SER A 50 -89.59 -0.27 35.38
N ARG A 51 -89.82 -1.48 34.84
CA ARG A 51 -88.78 -2.46 34.52
C ARG A 51 -88.42 -2.38 33.05
N ILE A 52 -89.41 -2.32 32.17
CA ILE A 52 -89.23 -2.11 30.73
C ILE A 52 -88.48 -0.80 30.43
N ASP A 53 -88.80 0.29 31.14
CA ASP A 53 -88.08 1.56 30.98
C ASP A 53 -86.62 1.49 31.49
N LEU A 54 -86.35 0.66 32.52
CA LEU A 54 -85.00 0.45 33.06
C LEU A 54 -84.17 -0.43 32.12
N ASP A 55 -84.70 -1.58 31.70
CA ASP A 55 -84.06 -2.50 30.75
C ASP A 55 -83.72 -1.78 29.43
N LYS A 56 -84.59 -0.85 28.99
CA LYS A 56 -84.40 -0.03 27.78
C LYS A 56 -83.34 1.06 27.98
N ALA A 57 -83.26 1.68 29.16
CA ALA A 57 -82.19 2.61 29.52
C ALA A 57 -80.83 1.90 29.66
N GLU A 58 -80.79 0.71 30.26
CA GLU A 58 -79.59 -0.12 30.38
C GLU A 58 -79.11 -0.62 28.99
N SER A 59 -80.03 -1.00 28.11
CA SER A 59 -79.72 -1.35 26.71
C SER A 59 -79.09 -0.16 25.95
N LEU A 60 -79.69 1.03 26.03
CA LEU A 60 -79.11 2.25 25.43
C LEU A 60 -77.76 2.63 26.04
N ALA A 61 -77.59 2.46 27.36
CA ALA A 61 -76.31 2.70 28.03
C ALA A 61 -75.24 1.65 27.65
N PHE A 62 -75.64 0.40 27.38
CA PHE A 62 -74.76 -0.64 26.87
C PHE A 62 -74.35 -0.36 25.41
N GLU A 63 -75.29 0.02 24.55
CA GLU A 63 -75.02 0.40 23.16
C GLU A 63 -74.10 1.62 23.08
N ALA A 64 -74.33 2.64 23.92
CA ALA A 64 -73.45 3.80 24.05
C ALA A 64 -72.04 3.43 24.53
N LYS A 65 -71.92 2.54 25.54
CA LYS A 65 -70.62 2.01 26.00
C LYS A 65 -69.90 1.22 24.90
N MET A 66 -70.62 0.43 24.10
CA MET A 66 -70.05 -0.32 22.99
C MET A 66 -69.55 0.60 21.87
N LYS A 67 -70.34 1.60 21.47
CA LYS A 67 -69.92 2.64 20.50
C LYS A 67 -68.73 3.45 21.00
N ALA A 68 -68.70 3.81 22.28
CA ALA A 68 -67.55 4.49 22.89
C ALA A 68 -66.28 3.61 22.90
N ARG A 69 -66.42 2.30 23.19
CA ARG A 69 -65.32 1.32 23.17
C ARG A 69 -64.80 1.07 21.76
N GLU A 70 -65.68 1.06 20.76
CA GLU A 70 -65.32 0.93 19.35
C GLU A 70 -64.61 2.20 18.84
N ALA A 71 -65.14 3.39 19.14
CA ALA A 71 -64.48 4.66 18.84
C ALA A 71 -63.09 4.75 19.49
N ALA A 72 -62.95 4.32 20.74
CA ALA A 72 -61.65 4.24 21.42
C ALA A 72 -60.69 3.24 20.75
N ARG A 73 -61.18 2.10 20.24
CA ARG A 73 -60.36 1.15 19.47
C ARG A 73 -59.87 1.75 18.14
N VAL A 74 -60.74 2.46 17.43
CA VAL A 74 -60.38 3.16 16.17
C VAL A 74 -59.38 4.29 16.44
N ALA A 75 -59.57 5.06 17.51
CA ALA A 75 -58.63 6.10 17.92
C ALA A 75 -57.25 5.53 18.29
N LYS A 76 -57.21 4.41 19.03
CA LYS A 76 -55.96 3.70 19.37
C LYS A 76 -55.23 3.20 18.11
N ALA A 77 -55.94 2.55 17.19
CA ALA A 77 -55.35 2.06 15.94
C ALA A 77 -54.75 3.20 15.10
N LYS A 78 -55.44 4.35 15.00
CA LYS A 78 -54.92 5.54 14.31
C LYS A 78 -53.73 6.19 15.01
N ALA A 79 -53.62 6.08 16.34
CA ALA A 79 -52.44 6.55 17.07
C ALA A 79 -51.23 5.64 16.80
N GLU A 80 -51.43 4.33 16.77
CA GLU A 80 -50.38 3.33 16.46
C GLU A 80 -49.92 3.44 14.99
N GLU A 81 -50.85 3.69 14.06
CA GLU A 81 -50.56 3.99 12.64
C GLU A 81 -49.74 5.29 12.48
N ALA A 82 -50.07 6.34 13.24
CA ALA A 82 -49.34 7.60 13.24
C ALA A 82 -47.95 7.50 13.88
N GLU A 83 -47.79 6.69 14.93
CA GLU A 83 -46.50 6.42 15.56
C GLU A 83 -45.56 5.64 14.62
N GLU A 84 -46.07 4.62 13.93
CA GLU A 84 -45.30 3.88 12.92
C GLU A 84 -44.94 4.77 11.71
N ALA A 85 -45.87 5.60 11.23
CA ALA A 85 -45.59 6.57 10.18
C ALA A 85 -44.51 7.59 10.59
N ALA A 86 -44.53 8.05 11.85
CA ALA A 86 -43.49 8.93 12.39
C ALA A 86 -42.14 8.21 12.52
N ARG A 87 -42.12 6.92 12.90
CA ARG A 87 -40.91 6.09 12.96
C ARG A 87 -40.29 5.91 11.57
N ILE A 88 -41.10 5.62 10.56
CA ILE A 88 -40.66 5.51 9.15
C ILE A 88 -40.15 6.86 8.62
N ALA A 89 -40.83 7.97 8.94
CA ALA A 89 -40.39 9.31 8.56
C ALA A 89 -39.04 9.68 9.20
N LYS A 90 -38.84 9.33 10.49
CA LYS A 90 -37.56 9.52 11.18
C LYS A 90 -36.43 8.71 10.55
N ALA A 91 -36.65 7.42 10.29
CA ALA A 91 -35.64 6.55 9.66
C ALA A 91 -35.22 7.09 8.27
N LYS A 92 -36.18 7.54 7.46
CA LYS A 92 -35.90 8.17 6.16
C LYS A 92 -35.16 9.51 6.27
N ALA A 93 -35.39 10.28 7.34
CA ALA A 93 -34.65 11.51 7.59
C ALA A 93 -33.19 11.21 7.99
N GLU A 94 -32.96 10.17 8.79
CA GLU A 94 -31.62 9.71 9.18
C GLU A 94 -30.85 9.13 7.97
N GLU A 95 -31.50 8.31 7.15
CA GLU A 95 -30.97 7.80 5.86
C GLU A 95 -30.63 8.94 4.89
N ALA A 96 -31.49 9.95 4.78
CA ALA A 96 -31.25 11.13 3.94
C ALA A 96 -30.10 12.02 4.48
N GLU A 97 -29.92 12.12 5.80
CA GLU A 97 -28.78 12.84 6.38
C GLU A 97 -27.46 12.09 6.14
N GLU A 98 -27.45 10.76 6.29
CA GLU A 98 -26.27 9.94 5.98
C GLU A 98 -25.90 10.03 4.48
N ALA A 99 -26.89 9.92 3.58
CA ALA A 99 -26.68 10.12 2.15
C ALA A 99 -26.18 11.54 1.81
N ALA A 100 -26.68 12.58 2.48
CA ALA A 100 -26.20 13.95 2.30
C ALA A 100 -24.77 14.16 2.83
N ARG A 101 -24.40 13.49 3.94
CA ARG A 101 -23.02 13.48 4.46
C ARG A 101 -22.06 12.76 3.51
N ALA A 102 -22.46 11.62 2.96
CA ALA A 102 -21.70 10.87 1.96
C ALA A 102 -21.49 11.71 0.68
N ALA A 103 -22.57 12.24 0.10
CA ALA A 103 -22.51 13.09 -1.10
C ALA A 103 -21.65 14.35 -0.89
N LYS A 104 -21.64 14.93 0.33
CA LYS A 104 -20.73 16.03 0.68
C LYS A 104 -19.27 15.58 0.73
N ALA A 105 -18.98 14.42 1.31
CA ALA A 105 -17.62 13.87 1.36
C ALA A 105 -17.08 13.54 -0.04
N ASP A 106 -17.93 12.94 -0.89
CA ASP A 106 -17.61 12.67 -2.30
C ASP A 106 -17.36 13.97 -3.09
N ALA A 107 -18.18 15.01 -2.87
CA ALA A 107 -17.99 16.32 -3.48
C ALA A 107 -16.69 17.02 -3.01
N GLU A 108 -16.33 16.89 -1.73
CA GLU A 108 -15.09 17.44 -1.18
C GLU A 108 -13.86 16.68 -1.71
N ALA A 109 -13.95 15.36 -1.85
CA ALA A 109 -12.93 14.53 -2.48
C ALA A 109 -12.77 14.85 -3.98
N ALA A 110 -13.88 15.04 -4.70
CA ALA A 110 -13.88 15.44 -6.11
C ALA A 110 -13.27 16.84 -6.30
N ALA A 111 -13.59 17.80 -5.42
CA ALA A 111 -13.00 19.14 -5.46
C ALA A 111 -11.46 19.10 -5.29
N LYS A 112 -10.96 18.35 -4.30
CA LYS A 112 -9.51 18.14 -4.08
C LYS A 112 -8.85 17.40 -5.25
N ALA A 113 -9.57 16.48 -5.90
CA ALA A 113 -9.08 15.78 -7.08
C ALA A 113 -9.04 16.66 -8.34
N ILE A 114 -9.88 17.70 -8.42
CA ILE A 114 -9.80 18.74 -9.46
C ILE A 114 -8.63 19.68 -9.16
N GLU A 115 -8.53 20.20 -7.94
CA GLU A 115 -7.44 21.09 -7.49
C GLU A 115 -6.06 20.44 -7.73
N ALA A 116 -5.86 19.21 -7.28
CA ALA A 116 -4.61 18.46 -7.51
C ALA A 116 -4.36 18.14 -9.01
N ALA A 117 -5.41 18.05 -9.84
CA ALA A 117 -5.26 17.88 -11.29
C ALA A 117 -4.90 19.19 -12.00
N GLU A 118 -5.39 20.35 -11.51
CA GLU A 118 -4.99 21.66 -12.02
C GLU A 118 -3.57 22.03 -11.58
N GLU A 119 -3.19 21.76 -10.32
CA GLU A 119 -1.78 21.87 -9.88
C GLU A 119 -0.85 21.00 -10.72
N ALA A 120 -1.23 19.74 -10.97
CA ALA A 120 -0.47 18.84 -11.84
C ALA A 120 -0.40 19.35 -13.30
N ARG A 121 -1.44 20.02 -13.80
CA ARG A 121 -1.46 20.62 -15.16
C ARG A 121 -0.57 21.86 -15.26
N LEU A 122 -0.56 22.71 -14.22
CA LEU A 122 0.31 23.89 -14.15
C LEU A 122 1.78 23.49 -13.94
N LEU A 123 2.05 22.43 -13.17
CA LEU A 123 3.37 21.79 -13.10
C LEU A 123 3.79 21.24 -14.46
N TYR A 124 2.89 20.56 -15.18
CA TYR A 124 3.16 20.02 -16.51
C TYR A 124 3.47 21.10 -17.54
N GLU A 125 2.64 22.14 -17.64
CA GLU A 125 2.87 23.30 -18.52
C GLU A 125 4.25 23.92 -18.24
N LYS A 126 4.59 24.09 -16.96
CA LYS A 126 5.89 24.64 -16.53
C LYS A 126 7.08 23.69 -16.74
N GLU A 127 6.92 22.38 -16.56
CA GLU A 127 7.99 21.41 -16.83
C GLU A 127 8.24 21.27 -18.34
N MET A 128 7.22 21.49 -19.18
CA MET A 128 7.36 21.56 -20.65
C MET A 128 7.99 22.87 -21.14
N GLU A 129 7.67 24.02 -20.52
CA GLU A 129 8.27 25.33 -20.87
C GLU A 129 9.80 25.40 -20.69
N TRP A 130 10.37 24.59 -19.79
CA TRP A 130 11.78 24.64 -19.42
C TRP A 130 12.65 23.55 -20.07
N ALA A 131 12.05 22.66 -20.86
CA ALA A 131 12.76 21.60 -21.57
C ALA A 131 13.58 22.16 -22.75
N GLN A 132 14.86 21.80 -22.80
CA GLN A 132 15.86 22.36 -23.72
C GLN A 132 16.17 21.45 -24.91
N CYS A 133 15.72 20.19 -24.86
CA CYS A 133 15.87 19.20 -25.92
C CYS A 133 14.69 18.22 -25.96
N GLU A 134 14.61 17.41 -27.02
CA GLU A 134 13.53 16.44 -27.25
C GLU A 134 13.45 15.40 -26.12
N GLU A 135 14.59 14.97 -25.58
CA GLU A 135 14.63 13.98 -24.49
C GLU A 135 14.10 14.54 -23.16
N GLU A 136 14.25 15.85 -22.89
CA GLU A 136 13.62 16.51 -21.74
C GLU A 136 12.12 16.70 -21.94
N LEU A 137 11.68 17.03 -23.16
CA LEU A 137 10.26 17.09 -23.50
C LEU A 137 9.62 15.70 -23.30
N ASP A 138 10.27 14.62 -23.73
CA ASP A 138 9.79 13.25 -23.53
C ASP A 138 9.77 12.85 -22.04
N ALA A 139 10.80 13.20 -21.27
CA ALA A 139 10.85 12.95 -19.83
C ALA A 139 9.76 13.72 -19.06
N SER A 140 9.50 14.97 -19.45
CA SER A 140 8.40 15.80 -18.93
C SER A 140 7.02 15.24 -19.31
N MET A 141 6.83 14.90 -20.60
CA MET A 141 5.61 14.25 -21.11
C MET A 141 5.34 12.91 -20.43
N PHE A 142 6.38 12.14 -20.10
CA PHE A 142 6.26 10.93 -19.30
C PHE A 142 5.83 11.23 -17.86
N ARG A 143 6.49 12.17 -17.17
CA ARG A 143 6.15 12.58 -15.80
C ARG A 143 4.70 13.05 -15.69
N GLY A 144 4.24 13.88 -16.63
CA GLY A 144 2.86 14.34 -16.70
C GLY A 144 1.85 13.20 -16.82
N ARG A 145 2.05 12.29 -17.79
CA ARG A 145 1.20 11.10 -17.98
C ARG A 145 1.20 10.19 -16.75
N TRP A 146 2.37 9.94 -16.15
CA TRP A 146 2.49 9.13 -14.93
C TRP A 146 1.72 9.77 -13.77
N ASN A 147 1.87 11.08 -13.54
CA ASN A 147 1.13 11.80 -12.50
C ASN A 147 -0.38 11.73 -12.73
N GLN A 148 -0.85 11.97 -13.96
CA GLN A 148 -2.27 11.89 -14.32
C GLN A 148 -2.87 10.50 -14.04
N GLN A 149 -2.08 9.43 -14.24
CA GLN A 149 -2.50 8.05 -14.04
C GLN A 149 -2.40 7.58 -12.57
N HIS A 150 -1.39 8.03 -11.81
CA HIS A 150 -1.06 7.44 -10.51
C HIS A 150 -1.25 8.36 -9.29
N ALA A 151 -1.28 9.70 -9.45
CA ALA A 151 -1.57 10.62 -8.35
C ALA A 151 -2.99 10.42 -7.78
N ARG A 152 -3.94 10.00 -8.63
CA ARG A 152 -5.30 9.58 -8.23
C ARG A 152 -5.34 8.39 -7.26
N HIS A 153 -4.23 7.65 -7.14
CA HIS A 153 -4.06 6.55 -6.19
C HIS A 153 -3.13 6.92 -5.02
N GLY A 154 -2.86 8.21 -4.82
CA GLY A 154 -2.03 8.74 -3.73
C GLY A 154 -0.52 8.52 -3.91
N ALA A 155 -0.05 8.14 -5.11
CA ALA A 155 1.36 7.93 -5.40
C ALA A 155 1.98 9.15 -6.10
N THR A 156 3.12 9.62 -5.61
CA THR A 156 3.88 10.76 -6.16
C THR A 156 5.03 10.28 -7.05
N PHE A 157 5.34 11.05 -8.12
CA PHE A 157 6.35 10.64 -9.11
C PHE A 157 7.72 10.24 -8.51
N PRO A 158 8.28 10.92 -7.49
CA PRO A 158 9.60 10.56 -6.96
C PRO A 158 9.68 9.22 -6.22
N GLU A 159 8.56 8.59 -5.88
CA GLU A 159 8.52 7.43 -4.98
C GLU A 159 9.29 6.20 -5.50
N ILE A 160 9.97 5.57 -4.55
CA ILE A 160 10.68 4.29 -4.71
C ILE A 160 9.72 3.15 -4.38
N THR A 161 9.92 1.99 -5.01
CA THR A 161 9.08 0.81 -4.77
C THR A 161 9.03 0.43 -3.29
N SER A 162 7.82 0.14 -2.82
CA SER A 162 7.55 -0.23 -1.42
C SER A 162 7.47 -1.75 -1.24
N ILE A 163 7.77 -2.51 -2.30
CA ILE A 163 7.78 -3.97 -2.32
C ILE A 163 9.22 -4.44 -2.00
N PRO A 164 9.43 -5.23 -0.92
CA PRO A 164 10.75 -5.79 -0.62
C PRO A 164 11.09 -6.96 -1.56
N PRO A 165 12.39 -7.30 -1.71
CA PRO A 165 12.80 -8.59 -2.27
C PRO A 165 12.37 -9.74 -1.35
N MET A 166 12.37 -10.97 -1.87
CA MET A 166 12.00 -12.22 -1.18
C MET A 166 10.55 -12.23 -0.66
N ARG A 167 9.69 -11.33 -1.16
CA ARG A 167 8.34 -11.10 -0.61
C ARG A 167 7.50 -12.37 -0.52
N TYR A 168 7.62 -13.25 -1.51
CA TYR A 168 6.88 -14.50 -1.62
C TYR A 168 7.80 -15.72 -1.53
N THR A 169 8.89 -15.62 -0.76
CA THR A 169 9.76 -16.75 -0.40
C THR A 169 9.09 -17.71 0.58
N TYR A 170 8.21 -17.22 1.46
CA TYR A 170 7.41 -18.05 2.37
C TYR A 170 5.91 -17.68 2.28
N PRO A 171 5.25 -17.90 1.13
CA PRO A 171 3.92 -17.38 0.88
C PRO A 171 2.85 -18.17 1.65
N THR A 172 1.85 -17.47 2.18
CA THR A 172 0.73 -18.10 2.90
C THR A 172 -0.16 -18.93 1.94
N PRO A 173 -1.03 -19.82 2.46
CA PRO A 173 -2.00 -20.54 1.61
C PRO A 173 -2.88 -19.62 0.76
N GLU A 174 -3.22 -18.45 1.27
CA GLU A 174 -4.03 -17.43 0.60
C GLU A 174 -3.21 -16.70 -0.48
N GLU A 175 -1.96 -16.32 -0.18
CA GLU A 175 -1.08 -15.66 -1.15
C GLU A 175 -0.77 -16.55 -2.36
N LYS A 176 -0.68 -17.88 -2.17
CA LYS A 176 -0.44 -18.87 -3.24
C LYS A 176 -1.48 -18.82 -4.38
N VAL A 177 -2.68 -18.32 -4.13
CA VAL A 177 -3.72 -18.11 -5.17
C VAL A 177 -3.40 -16.92 -6.07
N TYR A 178 -2.61 -15.96 -5.58
CA TYR A 178 -2.37 -14.65 -6.18
C TYR A 178 -0.92 -14.39 -6.60
N ILE A 179 -0.09 -15.44 -6.66
CA ILE A 179 1.31 -15.36 -7.09
C ILE A 179 1.60 -16.32 -8.25
N LYS A 180 2.53 -15.94 -9.12
CA LYS A 180 3.01 -16.74 -10.25
C LYS A 180 4.40 -16.29 -10.70
N THR A 181 4.99 -17.01 -11.65
CA THR A 181 6.10 -16.47 -12.44
C THR A 181 5.66 -15.24 -13.25
N ALA A 182 6.61 -14.36 -13.51
CA ALA A 182 6.44 -13.20 -14.39
C ALA A 182 7.33 -13.32 -15.62
N GLU A 183 7.13 -12.42 -16.58
CA GLU A 183 8.24 -12.04 -17.45
C GLU A 183 9.04 -10.96 -16.73
N THR A 184 10.36 -10.93 -16.92
CA THR A 184 11.24 -10.01 -16.20
C THR A 184 12.28 -9.34 -17.09
N LEU A 185 12.63 -8.11 -16.74
CA LEU A 185 13.68 -7.32 -17.41
C LEU A 185 14.88 -7.18 -16.47
N GLN A 186 15.91 -8.01 -16.68
CA GLN A 186 17.13 -7.99 -15.88
C GLN A 186 18.15 -7.03 -16.50
N ILE A 187 18.30 -5.82 -15.94
CA ILE A 187 19.37 -4.90 -16.36
C ILE A 187 20.72 -5.48 -15.90
N VAL A 188 21.56 -5.91 -16.84
CA VAL A 188 22.86 -6.54 -16.58
C VAL A 188 23.90 -5.48 -16.25
N SER A 189 24.13 -4.55 -17.17
CA SER A 189 25.10 -3.45 -17.03
C SER A 189 24.67 -2.20 -17.81
N LEU A 190 25.22 -1.06 -17.41
CA LEU A 190 25.06 0.23 -18.09
C LEU A 190 26.45 0.87 -18.20
N LYS A 191 26.79 1.47 -19.35
CA LYS A 191 28.04 2.24 -19.53
C LYS A 191 27.85 3.46 -20.41
N ILE A 192 28.72 4.45 -20.25
CA ILE A 192 28.72 5.69 -21.04
C ILE A 192 29.76 5.58 -22.16
N VAL A 193 29.33 5.19 -23.37
CA VAL A 193 30.23 4.84 -24.48
C VAL A 193 30.83 6.05 -25.21
N SER A 194 30.13 7.18 -25.20
CA SER A 194 30.69 8.47 -25.67
C SER A 194 30.24 9.63 -24.79
N ILE A 195 31.02 10.70 -24.88
CA ILE A 195 30.62 12.05 -24.48
C ILE A 195 30.76 12.96 -25.70
N ASN A 196 29.74 13.78 -25.91
CA ASN A 196 29.54 14.59 -27.12
C ASN A 196 29.72 16.09 -26.79
N ASP A 197 30.56 16.40 -25.80
CA ASP A 197 30.89 17.74 -25.32
C ASP A 197 32.41 17.86 -25.12
N ASP A 198 33.05 18.66 -25.98
CA ASP A 198 34.50 18.85 -26.00
C ASP A 198 35.08 19.51 -24.75
N SER A 199 34.27 20.12 -23.89
CA SER A 199 34.71 20.67 -22.61
C SER A 199 34.84 19.61 -21.50
N LEU A 200 34.20 18.44 -21.67
CA LEU A 200 34.34 17.33 -20.75
C LEU A 200 35.62 16.51 -21.03
N ARG A 201 36.23 16.01 -19.95
CA ARG A 201 37.42 15.16 -19.98
C ARG A 201 37.25 14.03 -18.99
N TRP A 202 37.69 12.84 -19.38
CA TRP A 202 37.78 11.69 -18.49
C TRP A 202 38.92 11.90 -17.47
N PRO A 203 38.78 11.45 -16.20
CA PRO A 203 37.63 10.75 -15.64
C PRO A 203 36.44 11.65 -15.30
N LEU A 204 35.22 11.11 -15.39
CA LEU A 204 33.98 11.84 -15.10
C LEU A 204 33.49 11.53 -13.67
N GLN A 205 33.12 12.56 -12.91
CA GLN A 205 32.42 12.42 -11.62
C GLN A 205 30.90 12.39 -11.85
N VAL A 206 30.33 11.20 -12.03
CA VAL A 206 28.92 10.99 -12.38
C VAL A 206 28.05 10.81 -11.13
N PHE A 207 26.90 11.47 -11.11
CA PHE A 207 25.85 11.31 -10.11
C PHE A 207 24.47 11.35 -10.77
N GLY A 208 23.40 11.16 -9.98
CA GLY A 208 22.04 11.04 -10.47
C GLY A 208 21.46 9.65 -10.19
N MET A 209 20.63 9.16 -11.10
CA MET A 209 19.79 7.97 -10.93
C MET A 209 19.57 7.24 -12.26
N VAL A 210 19.54 5.91 -12.19
CA VAL A 210 18.82 5.07 -13.16
C VAL A 210 17.85 4.18 -12.40
N ALA A 211 16.59 4.12 -12.83
CA ALA A 211 15.52 3.38 -12.17
C ALA A 211 14.56 2.76 -13.20
N VAL A 212 13.91 1.65 -12.83
CA VAL A 212 12.83 1.07 -13.64
C VAL A 212 11.50 1.16 -12.89
N ARG A 213 10.45 1.63 -13.56
CA ARG A 213 9.05 1.47 -13.13
C ARG A 213 8.46 0.27 -13.83
N ASP A 214 7.94 -0.65 -13.05
CA ASP A 214 7.46 -1.94 -13.53
C ASP A 214 5.96 -2.11 -13.23
N ILE A 215 5.38 -3.25 -13.63
CA ILE A 215 3.93 -3.46 -13.56
C ILE A 215 3.40 -3.80 -12.14
N LEU A 216 4.25 -3.90 -11.11
CA LEU A 216 3.82 -4.31 -9.77
C LEU A 216 3.30 -3.14 -8.92
N ASP A 217 3.99 -2.01 -8.96
CA ASP A 217 3.58 -0.78 -8.24
C ASP A 217 3.81 0.52 -9.01
N HIS A 218 4.39 0.49 -10.22
CA HIS A 218 4.77 1.67 -11.02
C HIS A 218 5.65 2.71 -10.30
N LYS A 219 6.29 2.33 -9.19
CA LYS A 219 7.26 3.17 -8.45
C LYS A 219 8.67 2.87 -8.93
N ARG A 220 9.63 3.74 -8.58
CA ARG A 220 11.03 3.59 -8.99
C ARG A 220 11.69 2.40 -8.29
N ASN A 221 12.01 1.36 -9.03
CA ASN A 221 12.94 0.32 -8.60
C ASN A 221 14.36 0.76 -9.01
N ILE A 222 15.13 1.28 -8.05
CA ILE A 222 16.43 1.91 -8.30
C ILE A 222 17.45 0.87 -8.79
N ILE A 223 18.12 1.14 -9.92
CA ILE A 223 19.21 0.32 -10.47
C ILE A 223 20.57 0.93 -10.13
N PHE A 224 20.68 2.26 -10.27
CA PHE A 224 21.84 3.07 -9.90
C PHE A 224 21.35 4.34 -9.21
N GLN A 225 22.03 4.76 -8.14
CA GLN A 225 21.81 6.09 -7.56
C GLN A 225 23.07 6.58 -6.86
N ARG A 226 23.45 7.83 -7.11
CA ARG A 226 24.58 8.53 -6.47
C ARG A 226 24.24 10.00 -6.28
N GLN A 227 24.62 10.57 -5.14
CA GLN A 227 24.41 12.00 -4.83
C GLN A 227 25.66 12.82 -5.23
N ARG A 228 25.54 14.14 -5.42
CA ARG A 228 26.67 15.01 -5.84
C ARG A 228 27.87 15.02 -4.87
N ASN A 229 27.63 14.73 -3.59
CA ASN A 229 28.68 14.56 -2.56
C ASN A 229 29.33 13.17 -2.58
N ASN A 230 28.73 12.20 -3.27
CA ASN A 230 29.16 10.81 -3.39
C ASN A 230 28.99 10.33 -4.86
N CYS A 231 29.69 11.00 -5.78
CA CYS A 231 29.73 10.62 -7.19
C CYS A 231 30.47 9.30 -7.39
N GLN A 232 30.10 8.55 -8.43
CA GLN A 232 31.01 7.55 -8.99
C GLN A 232 32.06 8.27 -9.87
N ILE A 233 33.31 7.80 -9.84
CA ILE A 233 34.31 8.15 -10.83
C ILE A 233 34.28 7.06 -11.91
N ILE A 234 34.13 7.44 -13.18
CA ILE A 234 34.24 6.53 -14.34
C ILE A 234 35.35 6.97 -15.30
N ASN A 235 35.93 6.00 -16.00
CA ASN A 235 37.10 6.17 -16.87
C ASN A 235 36.77 5.81 -18.32
N LYS A 236 37.58 6.27 -19.29
CA LYS A 236 37.39 5.86 -20.70
C LYS A 236 37.55 4.35 -20.90
N ASN A 237 38.41 3.71 -20.10
CA ASN A 237 38.68 2.27 -20.15
C ASN A 237 37.71 1.46 -19.27
N ASP A 238 37.11 2.09 -18.25
CA ASP A 238 36.03 1.53 -17.43
C ASP A 238 34.86 2.54 -17.34
N PRO A 239 34.00 2.59 -18.37
CA PRO A 239 32.88 3.52 -18.45
C PRO A 239 31.60 3.02 -17.75
N TYR A 240 31.67 1.93 -16.99
CA TYR A 240 30.49 1.26 -16.42
C TYR A 240 29.96 1.96 -15.16
N LEU A 241 28.63 2.03 -15.03
CA LEU A 241 27.98 2.47 -13.81
C LEU A 241 27.97 1.34 -12.77
N ALA A 242 28.36 1.65 -11.53
CA ALA A 242 28.38 0.75 -10.39
C ALA A 242 26.96 0.53 -9.86
N LEU A 243 26.20 -0.29 -10.58
CA LEU A 243 24.80 -0.62 -10.29
C LEU A 243 24.67 -1.24 -8.90
N THR A 244 23.65 -0.81 -8.14
CA THR A 244 23.38 -1.24 -6.77
C THR A 244 21.98 -1.84 -6.59
N GLY A 245 21.28 -2.08 -7.70
CA GLY A 245 19.95 -2.69 -7.73
C GLY A 245 19.71 -3.56 -8.96
N PRO A 246 18.48 -3.98 -9.25
CA PRO A 246 17.26 -3.52 -8.61
C PRO A 246 17.12 -3.99 -7.15
N SER A 247 16.23 -3.36 -6.40
CA SER A 247 15.90 -3.72 -5.01
C SER A 247 15.11 -5.03 -4.88
N ARG A 248 14.44 -5.42 -5.96
CA ARG A 248 13.60 -6.61 -6.20
C ARG A 248 13.60 -6.88 -7.71
N ALA A 249 13.24 -8.06 -8.20
CA ALA A 249 13.17 -8.28 -9.64
C ALA A 249 12.11 -7.37 -10.31
N VAL A 250 12.34 -7.05 -11.58
CA VAL A 250 11.55 -6.12 -12.39
C VAL A 250 10.59 -6.95 -13.26
N ALA A 251 9.30 -6.94 -12.92
CA ALA A 251 8.28 -7.66 -13.66
C ALA A 251 7.68 -6.80 -14.79
N VAL A 252 7.59 -7.37 -15.99
CA VAL A 252 7.13 -6.70 -17.21
C VAL A 252 5.95 -7.45 -17.84
N SER A 253 5.22 -6.79 -18.74
CA SER A 253 4.16 -7.42 -19.54
C SER A 253 3.90 -6.61 -20.83
N MET A 254 2.73 -6.81 -21.47
CA MET A 254 2.23 -5.92 -22.52
C MET A 254 1.99 -4.48 -22.03
N GLU A 255 1.74 -4.28 -20.73
CA GLU A 255 1.69 -2.96 -20.12
C GLU A 255 3.09 -2.31 -20.13
N PRO A 256 3.22 -1.01 -20.49
CA PRO A 256 4.51 -0.36 -20.59
C PRO A 256 5.19 -0.22 -19.22
N SER A 257 6.37 -0.81 -19.12
CA SER A 257 7.37 -0.55 -18.08
C SER A 257 8.34 0.51 -18.58
N HIS A 258 8.90 1.32 -17.68
CA HIS A 258 9.65 2.52 -18.06
C HIS A 258 11.01 2.57 -17.37
N ILE A 259 12.09 2.80 -18.13
CA ILE A 259 13.43 3.00 -17.59
C ILE A 259 13.72 4.51 -17.57
N GLU A 260 13.80 5.10 -16.38
CA GLU A 260 14.23 6.47 -16.17
C GLU A 260 15.76 6.54 -16.05
N VAL A 261 16.39 7.39 -16.85
CA VAL A 261 17.78 7.85 -16.67
C VAL A 261 17.75 9.34 -16.40
N SER A 262 18.39 9.78 -15.32
CA SER A 262 18.71 11.18 -15.06
C SER A 262 20.09 11.24 -14.44
N LEU A 263 21.10 11.51 -15.27
CA LEU A 263 22.51 11.48 -14.93
C LEU A 263 23.17 12.83 -15.18
N LYS A 264 24.00 13.25 -14.23
CA LYS A 264 24.74 14.52 -14.27
C LYS A 264 26.23 14.26 -14.05
N VAL A 265 27.08 15.03 -14.73
CA VAL A 265 28.49 15.14 -14.40
C VAL A 265 28.70 16.35 -13.50
N LYS A 266 29.45 16.15 -12.42
CA LYS A 266 29.72 17.15 -11.40
C LYS A 266 30.80 18.14 -11.84
N GLY A 267 30.44 19.42 -11.86
CA GLY A 267 31.39 20.51 -12.04
C GLY A 267 32.00 21.01 -10.73
N THR A 268 32.76 22.10 -10.79
CA THR A 268 33.39 22.74 -9.62
C THR A 268 32.32 23.17 -8.61
N THR A 269 31.34 23.95 -9.07
CA THR A 269 30.16 24.41 -8.32
C THR A 269 28.88 23.77 -8.87
N LYS A 270 27.76 23.90 -8.16
CA LYS A 270 26.46 23.34 -8.60
C LYS A 270 25.94 23.91 -9.92
N SER A 271 26.32 25.15 -10.27
CA SER A 271 26.00 25.77 -11.56
C SER A 271 26.87 25.28 -12.71
N ASP A 272 27.96 24.58 -12.41
CA ASP A 272 28.87 23.97 -13.39
C ASP A 272 28.56 22.48 -13.62
N ASP A 273 27.57 21.93 -12.91
CA ASP A 273 27.07 20.57 -13.15
C ASP A 273 26.37 20.52 -14.52
N LYS A 274 26.66 19.50 -15.32
CA LYS A 274 26.00 19.31 -16.63
C LYS A 274 25.13 18.06 -16.64
N ASP A 275 23.98 18.16 -17.30
CA ASP A 275 23.11 17.05 -17.61
C ASP A 275 23.76 16.15 -18.67
N LEU A 276 24.25 15.00 -18.20
CA LEU A 276 25.01 14.03 -18.98
C LEU A 276 24.07 13.18 -19.82
N SER A 277 22.92 12.81 -19.26
CA SER A 277 21.83 12.12 -19.95
C SER A 277 20.52 12.30 -19.18
N GLU A 278 19.43 12.55 -19.91
CA GLU A 278 18.05 12.37 -19.46
C GLU A 278 17.37 11.46 -20.51
N LEU A 279 16.72 10.36 -20.09
CA LEU A 279 15.99 9.44 -20.97
C LEU A 279 14.80 8.82 -20.24
N VAL A 280 13.75 8.50 -21.01
CA VAL A 280 12.70 7.56 -20.60
C VAL A 280 12.52 6.49 -21.68
N LEU A 281 13.07 5.30 -21.45
CA LEU A 281 12.90 4.17 -22.36
C LEU A 281 11.61 3.41 -22.04
N ASN A 282 10.86 3.04 -23.07
CA ASN A 282 9.59 2.32 -22.95
C ASN A 282 9.81 0.83 -23.26
N PHE A 283 9.74 -0.03 -22.24
CA PHE A 283 9.79 -1.48 -22.40
C PHE A 283 8.38 -2.09 -22.38
N ARG A 284 8.13 -3.03 -23.29
CA ARG A 284 7.00 -3.98 -23.23
C ARG A 284 7.54 -5.36 -23.54
N SER A 285 6.90 -6.39 -22.99
CA SER A 285 7.12 -7.78 -23.38
C SER A 285 7.10 -7.94 -24.91
N GLY A 286 8.01 -8.75 -25.44
CA GLY A 286 8.16 -8.99 -26.88
C GLY A 286 8.73 -7.82 -27.69
N CYS A 287 9.03 -6.68 -27.06
CA CYS A 287 9.79 -5.60 -27.68
C CYS A 287 11.28 -5.72 -27.33
N VAL A 288 12.14 -5.45 -28.31
CA VAL A 288 13.59 -5.36 -28.14
C VAL A 288 13.96 -3.88 -27.96
N LEU A 289 14.69 -3.55 -26.90
CA LEU A 289 15.38 -2.26 -26.78
C LEU A 289 16.64 -2.27 -27.64
N SER A 290 16.98 -1.13 -28.21
CA SER A 290 18.32 -0.91 -28.79
C SER A 290 19.38 -1.04 -27.71
N ASP A 291 20.56 -1.57 -28.03
CA ASP A 291 21.65 -1.63 -27.05
C ASP A 291 22.20 -0.23 -26.74
N VAL A 292 22.12 0.71 -27.68
CA VAL A 292 22.79 2.04 -27.61
C VAL A 292 21.78 3.18 -27.80
N TYR A 293 21.82 4.16 -26.88
CA TYR A 293 20.99 5.36 -26.88
C TYR A 293 21.83 6.64 -26.73
N PRO A 294 21.86 7.53 -27.74
CA PRO A 294 22.27 8.92 -27.56
C PRO A 294 21.34 9.63 -26.56
N SER A 295 21.90 10.54 -25.77
CA SER A 295 21.13 11.38 -24.83
C SER A 295 21.94 12.61 -24.45
N ARG A 296 21.45 13.79 -24.84
CA ARG A 296 22.04 15.09 -24.52
C ARG A 296 23.53 15.16 -24.93
N ILE A 297 24.45 15.14 -23.96
CA ILE A 297 25.90 15.21 -24.18
C ILE A 297 26.61 13.86 -23.99
N SER A 298 25.89 12.74 -23.99
CA SER A 298 26.49 11.41 -23.93
C SER A 298 25.77 10.37 -24.80
N THR A 299 26.35 9.17 -24.85
CA THR A 299 25.69 7.98 -25.39
C THR A 299 25.81 6.87 -24.35
N ILE A 300 24.69 6.22 -24.02
CA ILE A 300 24.63 5.13 -23.04
C ILE A 300 24.40 3.81 -23.77
N GLU A 301 25.17 2.78 -23.41
CA GLU A 301 24.88 1.39 -23.79
C GLU A 301 24.24 0.64 -22.61
N PHE A 302 23.16 -0.07 -22.90
CA PHE A 302 22.39 -0.91 -21.99
C PHE A 302 22.63 -2.37 -22.37
N LYS A 303 23.05 -3.20 -21.41
CA LYS A 303 23.00 -4.65 -21.54
C LYS A 303 21.92 -5.20 -20.61
N TYR A 304 20.99 -5.98 -21.14
CA TYR A 304 19.83 -6.50 -20.41
C TYR A 304 19.46 -7.92 -20.87
N ASP A 305 18.64 -8.59 -20.08
CA ASP A 305 17.98 -9.87 -20.42
C ASP A 305 16.45 -9.72 -20.29
N HIS A 306 15.68 -10.37 -21.18
CA HIS A 306 14.22 -10.46 -21.11
C HIS A 306 13.83 -11.93 -20.89
N ILE A 307 13.59 -12.27 -19.63
CA ILE A 307 13.47 -13.66 -19.19
C ILE A 307 11.99 -14.00 -19.04
N MET A 308 11.55 -15.01 -19.81
CA MET A 308 10.19 -15.55 -19.76
C MET A 308 10.03 -16.51 -18.57
N CYS A 309 8.83 -16.55 -17.97
CA CYS A 309 8.49 -17.48 -16.88
C CYS A 309 9.51 -17.50 -15.72
N ALA A 310 9.98 -16.31 -15.35
CA ALA A 310 11.01 -16.12 -14.34
C ALA A 310 10.48 -16.14 -12.89
N VAL A 311 11.39 -16.45 -11.98
CA VAL A 311 11.32 -16.19 -10.53
C VAL A 311 12.33 -15.12 -10.13
N GLU A 312 12.08 -14.43 -9.02
CA GLU A 312 13.09 -13.62 -8.36
C GLU A 312 14.04 -14.53 -7.56
N ALA A 313 15.34 -14.28 -7.67
CA ALA A 313 16.38 -14.94 -6.90
C ALA A 313 17.19 -13.89 -6.12
N THR A 314 17.07 -13.90 -4.79
CA THR A 314 17.91 -13.06 -3.92
C THR A 314 19.05 -13.90 -3.36
N ILE A 315 20.26 -13.60 -3.83
CA ILE A 315 21.51 -14.30 -3.54
C ILE A 315 22.15 -13.72 -2.27
N ARG A 316 22.62 -14.61 -1.39
CA ARG A 316 23.50 -14.31 -0.26
C ARG A 316 24.71 -15.23 -0.31
N ILE A 317 25.88 -14.71 0.04
CA ILE A 317 27.13 -15.46 0.09
C ILE A 317 27.71 -15.27 1.49
N LYS A 318 28.05 -16.36 2.17
CA LYS A 318 28.60 -16.35 3.53
C LYS A 318 29.95 -17.04 3.56
N VAL A 319 30.98 -16.41 4.15
CA VAL A 319 32.26 -17.07 4.38
C VAL A 319 32.08 -18.17 5.44
N THR A 320 32.51 -19.39 5.11
CA THR A 320 32.43 -20.57 5.98
C THR A 320 33.79 -21.11 6.39
N GLY A 321 34.88 -20.74 5.70
CA GLY A 321 36.24 -21.09 6.09
C GLY A 321 37.32 -20.31 5.35
N GLY A 322 38.50 -20.22 5.96
CA GLY A 322 39.69 -19.56 5.39
C GLY A 322 39.53 -18.06 5.16
N SER A 323 40.35 -17.53 4.25
CA SER A 323 40.34 -16.13 3.82
C SER A 323 40.55 -16.00 2.32
N TRP A 324 40.03 -14.92 1.74
CA TRP A 324 40.33 -14.51 0.38
C TRP A 324 41.85 -14.31 0.22
N PRO A 325 42.48 -14.73 -0.90
CA PRO A 325 43.92 -14.68 -1.04
C PRO A 325 44.46 -13.24 -1.10
N ASP A 326 45.51 -12.96 -0.35
CA ASP A 326 46.21 -11.67 -0.32
C ASP A 326 46.83 -11.36 -1.69
N GLY A 327 46.71 -10.11 -2.14
CA GLY A 327 47.24 -9.68 -3.44
C GLY A 327 46.28 -9.90 -4.63
N PHE A 328 45.04 -10.34 -4.38
CA PHE A 328 44.02 -10.57 -5.40
C PHE A 328 42.78 -9.69 -5.19
N ARG A 329 42.39 -8.96 -6.24
CA ARG A 329 41.05 -8.38 -6.37
C ARG A 329 40.04 -9.48 -6.73
N GLY A 330 38.75 -9.23 -6.55
CA GLY A 330 37.72 -10.25 -6.79
C GLY A 330 36.42 -9.74 -7.38
N MET A 331 35.77 -10.61 -8.16
CA MET A 331 34.46 -10.37 -8.75
C MET A 331 33.53 -11.56 -8.52
N PHE A 332 32.30 -11.28 -8.08
CA PHE A 332 31.20 -12.25 -8.03
C PHE A 332 30.20 -11.94 -9.13
N THR A 333 29.77 -12.95 -9.87
CA THR A 333 28.73 -12.81 -10.91
C THR A 333 27.62 -13.83 -10.77
N ALA A 334 26.44 -13.49 -11.28
CA ALA A 334 25.32 -14.40 -11.43
C ALA A 334 24.71 -14.30 -12.84
N TYR A 335 24.27 -15.42 -13.40
CA TYR A 335 23.68 -15.49 -14.74
C TYR A 335 22.87 -16.75 -14.96
N ASN A 336 22.05 -16.75 -16.01
CA ASN A 336 21.25 -17.90 -16.44
C ASN A 336 22.01 -18.70 -17.51
N THR A 337 21.91 -20.03 -17.50
CA THR A 337 22.63 -20.94 -18.42
C THR A 337 22.33 -20.80 -19.91
N ARG A 338 21.33 -20.00 -20.30
CA ARG A 338 21.04 -19.65 -21.69
C ARG A 338 21.84 -18.44 -22.18
N ALA A 339 22.41 -17.69 -21.24
CA ALA A 339 22.82 -16.31 -21.39
C ALA A 339 24.20 -16.08 -20.74
N ASP A 340 25.16 -16.95 -21.08
CA ASP A 340 26.50 -16.98 -20.49
C ASP A 340 27.31 -15.67 -20.69
N ASP A 341 26.89 -14.77 -21.57
CA ASP A 341 27.47 -13.43 -21.77
C ASP A 341 26.74 -12.30 -21.00
N LEU A 342 25.55 -12.57 -20.44
CA LEU A 342 24.70 -11.63 -19.70
C LEU A 342 25.04 -11.60 -18.19
N LYS A 343 26.33 -11.65 -17.84
CA LYS A 343 26.78 -11.83 -16.45
C LYS A 343 26.51 -10.61 -15.55
N VAL A 344 25.60 -10.78 -14.59
CA VAL A 344 25.25 -9.77 -13.59
C VAL A 344 26.35 -9.71 -12.53
N LYS A 345 27.16 -8.65 -12.55
CA LYS A 345 28.15 -8.34 -11.50
C LYS A 345 27.45 -8.09 -10.15
N LEU A 346 27.52 -9.04 -9.22
CA LEU A 346 26.96 -8.95 -7.87
C LEU A 346 27.84 -8.09 -6.95
N LEU A 347 29.16 -8.27 -7.08
CA LEU A 347 30.18 -7.54 -6.36
C LEU A 347 31.46 -7.52 -7.19
N ASP A 348 32.21 -6.44 -7.08
CA ASP A 348 33.54 -6.23 -7.64
C ASP A 348 34.30 -5.40 -6.61
N PHE A 349 35.47 -5.86 -6.19
CA PHE A 349 36.26 -5.28 -5.10
C PHE A 349 37.76 -5.40 -5.38
N GLY A 350 38.50 -4.37 -5.01
CA GLY A 350 39.94 -4.25 -5.25
C GLY A 350 40.82 -4.98 -4.23
N ASP A 351 41.98 -4.39 -3.99
CA ASP A 351 43.06 -4.86 -3.11
C ASP A 351 42.71 -4.90 -1.61
N GLY A 352 41.72 -4.13 -1.16
CA GLY A 352 41.26 -4.06 0.24
C GLY A 352 40.63 -5.33 0.83
N GLY A 353 40.71 -6.46 0.14
CA GLY A 353 40.18 -7.76 0.57
C GLY A 353 38.67 -7.91 0.43
N LEU A 354 38.18 -9.14 0.62
CA LEU A 354 36.76 -9.48 0.52
C LEU A 354 35.93 -8.70 1.57
N PRO A 355 34.94 -7.87 1.18
CA PRO A 355 34.19 -7.06 2.14
C PRO A 355 33.13 -7.87 2.89
N VAL A 356 33.49 -8.42 4.05
CA VAL A 356 32.61 -9.26 4.89
C VAL A 356 31.95 -8.45 6.02
N GLY A 357 30.75 -8.87 6.45
CA GLY A 357 30.02 -8.37 7.63
C GLY A 357 30.38 -9.11 8.93
N ALA A 358 29.94 -8.59 10.08
CA ALA A 358 30.18 -9.21 11.39
C ALA A 358 29.44 -10.56 11.59
N ASP A 359 28.49 -10.86 10.70
CA ASP A 359 27.73 -12.10 10.57
C ASP A 359 28.37 -13.14 9.63
N GLY A 360 29.49 -12.78 8.98
CA GLY A 360 30.16 -13.57 7.95
C GLY A 360 29.58 -13.42 6.54
N MET A 361 28.58 -12.56 6.32
CA MET A 361 28.00 -12.34 5.00
C MET A 361 28.90 -11.43 4.14
N VAL A 362 29.08 -11.77 2.87
CA VAL A 362 29.74 -10.92 1.88
C VAL A 362 28.81 -9.74 1.54
N LYS A 363 29.32 -8.52 1.61
CA LYS A 363 28.60 -7.27 1.32
C LYS A 363 28.49 -7.07 -0.19
N LEU A 364 27.59 -7.82 -0.83
CA LEU A 364 27.31 -7.69 -2.25
C LEU A 364 26.78 -6.28 -2.58
N SER A 365 27.19 -5.73 -3.73
CA SER A 365 26.64 -4.48 -4.27
C SER A 365 25.25 -4.67 -4.87
N ARG A 366 24.96 -5.88 -5.36
CA ARG A 366 23.66 -6.33 -5.88
C ARG A 366 23.43 -7.77 -5.42
N SER A 367 22.22 -8.09 -4.95
CA SER A 367 21.85 -9.45 -4.53
C SER A 367 20.71 -10.04 -5.36
N VAL A 368 19.95 -9.24 -6.10
CA VAL A 368 18.73 -9.69 -6.79
C VAL A 368 18.97 -9.90 -8.29
N VAL A 369 18.63 -11.10 -8.76
CA VAL A 369 18.55 -11.45 -10.18
C VAL A 369 17.21 -12.11 -10.52
N SER A 370 16.91 -12.22 -11.81
CA SER A 370 15.74 -12.92 -12.33
C SER A 370 16.19 -14.20 -13.03
N VAL A 371 15.48 -15.32 -12.85
CA VAL A 371 15.91 -16.65 -13.30
C VAL A 371 14.74 -17.40 -13.95
N GLY A 372 14.90 -17.89 -15.18
CA GLY A 372 13.88 -18.67 -15.89
C GLY A 372 13.72 -20.07 -15.30
N LEU A 373 12.49 -20.55 -15.08
CA LEU A 373 12.25 -21.87 -14.44
C LEU A 373 12.81 -23.09 -15.20
N GLU A 374 13.13 -22.95 -16.49
CA GLU A 374 13.71 -24.00 -17.34
C GLU A 374 15.25 -23.94 -17.40
N GLU A 375 15.85 -22.95 -16.74
CA GLU A 375 17.29 -22.66 -16.77
C GLU A 375 17.92 -22.93 -15.38
N MET A 376 19.25 -22.81 -15.27
CA MET A 376 19.95 -22.86 -13.98
C MET A 376 20.54 -21.49 -13.66
N LEU A 377 20.43 -21.07 -12.41
CA LEU A 377 21.16 -19.93 -11.87
C LEU A 377 22.61 -20.36 -11.61
N LYS A 378 23.55 -19.85 -12.41
CA LYS A 378 24.98 -19.92 -12.10
C LYS A 378 25.35 -18.74 -11.20
N VAL A 379 26.12 -19.03 -10.14
CA VAL A 379 26.80 -18.03 -9.31
C VAL A 379 28.28 -18.38 -9.30
N SER A 380 29.14 -17.42 -9.60
CA SER A 380 30.59 -17.62 -9.66
C SER A 380 31.38 -16.57 -8.91
N ALA A 381 32.58 -16.95 -8.46
CA ALA A 381 33.60 -16.09 -7.90
C ALA A 381 34.88 -16.23 -8.73
N MET A 382 35.54 -15.10 -9.01
CA MET A 382 36.80 -15.03 -9.76
C MET A 382 37.80 -14.17 -9.00
N ALA A 383 39.05 -14.63 -8.89
CA ALA A 383 40.18 -13.90 -8.35
C ALA A 383 41.16 -13.51 -9.45
N TYR A 384 41.58 -12.25 -9.43
CA TYR A 384 42.55 -11.68 -10.37
C TYR A 384 43.71 -11.10 -9.54
N PRO A 385 44.98 -11.32 -9.91
CA PRO A 385 46.09 -10.59 -9.33
C PRO A 385 45.87 -9.08 -9.44
N ILE A 386 46.33 -8.29 -8.46
CA ILE A 386 46.16 -6.82 -8.51
C ILE A 386 46.74 -6.18 -9.77
N ASN A 387 47.81 -6.76 -10.33
CA ASN A 387 48.53 -6.25 -11.50
C ASN A 387 48.19 -6.97 -12.81
N ASP A 388 47.13 -7.79 -12.85
CA ASP A 388 46.79 -8.63 -14.00
C ASP A 388 45.27 -8.68 -14.24
N ASP A 389 44.85 -8.77 -15.50
CA ASP A 389 43.45 -8.93 -15.93
C ASP A 389 43.07 -10.41 -16.21
N GLU A 390 44.03 -11.34 -16.18
CA GLU A 390 43.75 -12.77 -16.26
C GLU A 390 43.22 -13.34 -14.92
N VAL A 391 42.30 -14.31 -15.03
CA VAL A 391 41.71 -15.02 -13.87
C VAL A 391 42.71 -16.06 -13.38
N ALA A 392 43.23 -15.87 -12.16
CA ALA A 392 44.18 -16.81 -11.55
C ALA A 392 43.49 -17.98 -10.83
N ASP A 393 42.28 -17.75 -10.30
CA ASP A 393 41.46 -18.79 -9.67
C ASP A 393 39.97 -18.45 -9.83
N SER A 394 39.11 -19.48 -9.95
CA SER A 394 37.67 -19.29 -10.06
C SER A 394 36.86 -20.49 -9.61
N SER A 395 35.65 -20.22 -9.14
CA SER A 395 34.70 -21.22 -8.67
C SER A 395 33.30 -20.89 -9.17
N GLU A 396 32.48 -21.90 -9.44
CA GLU A 396 31.10 -21.74 -9.92
C GLU A 396 30.19 -22.80 -9.29
N VAL A 397 29.01 -22.38 -8.87
CA VAL A 397 27.91 -23.26 -8.45
C VAL A 397 26.69 -23.02 -9.32
N ALA A 398 25.99 -24.09 -9.69
CA ALA A 398 24.75 -24.03 -10.47
C ALA A 398 23.57 -24.50 -9.60
N LEU A 399 22.61 -23.61 -9.38
CA LEU A 399 21.40 -23.86 -8.60
C LEU A 399 20.19 -23.96 -9.52
N LYS A 400 19.32 -24.94 -9.30
CA LYS A 400 18.03 -25.02 -9.99
C LYS A 400 17.06 -24.02 -9.34
N PRO A 401 16.34 -23.19 -10.11
CA PRO A 401 15.32 -22.31 -9.55
C PRO A 401 14.15 -23.11 -8.96
N GLU A 402 13.66 -22.63 -7.83
CA GLU A 402 12.44 -23.08 -7.17
C GLU A 402 11.40 -21.95 -7.23
N MET A 403 10.12 -22.25 -7.04
CA MET A 403 9.08 -21.20 -7.05
C MET A 403 9.14 -20.31 -5.80
N ALA A 404 9.47 -20.90 -4.65
CA ALA A 404 9.57 -20.23 -3.36
C ALA A 404 10.48 -21.05 -2.43
N GLY A 405 10.88 -20.48 -1.29
CA GLY A 405 11.77 -21.10 -0.31
C GLY A 405 13.21 -20.62 -0.42
N ILE A 406 14.04 -21.08 0.51
CA ILE A 406 15.49 -20.87 0.49
C ILE A 406 16.14 -22.20 0.13
N THR A 407 17.08 -22.16 -0.82
CA THR A 407 17.82 -23.33 -1.30
C THR A 407 18.52 -24.08 -0.14
N PRO A 408 18.61 -25.42 -0.17
CA PRO A 408 19.30 -26.19 0.87
C PRO A 408 20.81 -25.86 0.95
N PRO A 409 21.46 -26.10 2.11
CA PRO A 409 22.89 -25.88 2.28
C PRO A 409 23.74 -26.81 1.40
N GLY A 410 24.98 -26.40 1.12
CA GLY A 410 25.97 -27.21 0.39
C GLY A 410 26.44 -26.65 -0.97
N PHE A 411 25.88 -25.55 -1.45
CA PHE A 411 26.41 -24.83 -2.62
C PHE A 411 27.61 -23.98 -2.21
N VAL A 412 28.83 -24.52 -2.33
CA VAL A 412 30.06 -23.85 -1.87
C VAL A 412 30.93 -23.38 -3.04
N LEU A 413 31.27 -22.10 -3.05
CA LEU A 413 32.33 -21.51 -3.85
C LEU A 413 33.65 -21.58 -3.06
N THR A 414 34.73 -21.98 -3.71
CA THR A 414 36.07 -22.07 -3.09
C THR A 414 37.10 -21.33 -3.94
N VAL A 415 37.75 -20.31 -3.37
CA VAL A 415 38.80 -19.52 -4.05
C VAL A 415 40.03 -19.44 -3.13
N GLY A 416 41.13 -20.05 -3.55
CA GLY A 416 42.32 -20.25 -2.71
C GLY A 416 41.98 -21.02 -1.45
N SER A 417 42.09 -20.36 -0.28
CA SER A 417 41.66 -20.92 1.01
C SER A 417 40.22 -20.58 1.39
N CYS A 418 39.58 -19.65 0.68
CA CYS A 418 38.29 -19.07 1.03
C CYS A 418 37.14 -19.97 0.60
N SER A 419 36.49 -20.62 1.56
CA SER A 419 35.23 -21.36 1.36
C SER A 419 34.04 -20.44 1.66
N MET A 420 33.09 -20.38 0.73
CA MET A 420 31.95 -19.47 0.78
C MET A 420 30.66 -20.20 0.40
N GLU A 421 29.71 -20.30 1.32
CA GLU A 421 28.40 -20.90 1.05
C GLU A 421 27.45 -19.89 0.40
N VAL A 422 26.88 -20.29 -0.74
CA VAL A 422 25.87 -19.56 -1.50
C VAL A 422 24.50 -20.05 -1.04
N SER A 423 23.62 -19.11 -0.67
CA SER A 423 22.21 -19.38 -0.40
C SER A 423 21.34 -18.43 -1.23
N VAL A 424 20.27 -18.97 -1.80
CA VAL A 424 19.35 -18.22 -2.67
C VAL A 424 17.95 -18.33 -2.08
N ALA A 425 17.32 -17.18 -1.88
CA ALA A 425 15.91 -17.06 -1.54
C ALA A 425 15.11 -16.79 -2.82
N TRP A 426 14.27 -17.76 -3.20
CA TRP A 426 13.43 -17.70 -4.39
C TRP A 426 12.09 -17.03 -4.07
N SER A 427 11.54 -16.25 -4.99
CA SER A 427 10.21 -15.63 -4.82
C SER A 427 9.45 -15.55 -6.14
N LEU A 428 8.15 -15.85 -6.09
CA LEU A 428 7.20 -15.52 -7.15
C LEU A 428 6.85 -14.02 -7.14
N PHE A 429 6.07 -13.60 -8.14
CA PHE A 429 5.55 -12.25 -8.30
C PHE A 429 4.04 -12.22 -8.03
N ARG A 430 3.52 -11.08 -7.53
CA ARG A 430 2.08 -10.90 -7.38
C ARG A 430 1.41 -10.82 -8.75
N ARG A 431 0.37 -11.62 -8.94
CA ARG A 431 -0.51 -11.55 -10.10
C ARG A 431 -1.33 -10.27 -10.06
N ARG A 432 -1.23 -9.44 -11.11
CA ARG A 432 -2.23 -8.42 -11.42
C ARG A 432 -3.48 -9.10 -12.00
N PHE A 433 -4.66 -8.56 -11.66
CA PHE A 433 -5.94 -8.91 -12.27
C PHE A 433 -6.31 -7.84 -13.30
#